data_AF-A0A511AUU7-F1
#
_entry.id   AF-A0A511AUU7-F1
#
_cell.length_a   1.000
_cell.length_b   1.000
_cell.length_c   1.000
_cell.angle_alpha   90.00
_cell.angle_beta   90.00
_cell.angle_gamma   90.00
#
_symmetry.space_group_name_H-M   'P 1'
#
loop_
_entity.id
_entity.type
_entity.pdbx_description
1 polymer ?
#
loop_
_entity_poly.entity_id
_entity_poly.type
_entity_poly.pdbx_seq_one_letter_code
_entity_poly.pdbx_strand_id
1 'polypeptide(L)'
;MNLISKDFHRYDVWLKQKLNEFAQNGYNQVSIEDLWEYCNHFLWKHKKRERYYQEVRDIMSINVNDYFNYASLKAQVYSVSSLDEMEFDDLLR
;
A
#
# COMPACT_ATOMS: atom_id res chain seq x y z
N MET A 1 -8.06 4.99 -11.80
CA MET A 1 -9.16 5.67 -11.08
C MET A 1 -8.88 5.56 -9.59
N ASN A 2 -8.70 6.69 -8.91
CA ASN A 2 -8.38 6.75 -7.48
C ASN A 2 -9.57 6.25 -6.65
N LEU A 3 -9.46 5.03 -6.13
CA LEU A 3 -10.35 4.47 -5.11
C LEU A 3 -9.96 5.03 -3.73
N ILE A 4 -9.99 6.35 -3.58
CA ILE A 4 -9.95 6.94 -2.24
C ILE A 4 -11.34 6.72 -1.65
N SER A 5 -11.52 5.56 -1.02
CA SER A 5 -12.74 5.21 -0.30
C SER A 5 -13.06 6.32 0.70
N LYS A 6 -14.35 6.56 0.96
CA LYS A 6 -14.88 7.55 1.91
C LYS A 6 -14.24 7.49 3.30
N ASP A 7 -13.64 6.33 3.63
CA ASP A 7 -12.93 6.07 4.89
C ASP A 7 -11.52 6.66 4.98
N PHE A 8 -10.87 6.99 3.87
CA PHE A 8 -9.49 7.51 3.86
C PHE A 8 -9.35 8.77 4.72
N HIS A 9 -10.28 9.72 4.59
CA HIS A 9 -10.29 10.96 5.36
C HIS A 9 -10.33 10.74 6.88
N ARG A 10 -10.88 9.61 7.33
CA ARG A 10 -10.94 9.24 8.76
C ARG A 10 -9.58 8.82 9.32
N TYR A 11 -8.67 8.38 8.44
CA TYR A 11 -7.34 7.89 8.80
C TYR A 11 -6.20 8.83 8.38
N ASP A 12 -6.51 9.89 7.63
CA ASP A 12 -5.54 10.85 7.07
C ASP A 12 -4.51 11.35 8.11
N VAL A 13 -4.95 11.69 9.32
CA VAL A 13 -4.05 12.14 10.40
C VAL A 13 -3.02 11.08 10.78
N TRP A 14 -3.46 9.83 10.93
CA TRP A 14 -2.62 8.70 11.33
C TRP A 14 -1.70 8.27 10.19
N LEU A 15 -2.21 8.26 8.96
CA LEU A 15 -1.43 7.96 7.77
C LEU A 15 -0.35 9.02 7.52
N LYS A 16 -0.65 10.31 7.69
CA LYS A 16 0.34 11.39 7.61
C LYS A 16 1.39 11.29 8.71
N GLN A 17 0.99 10.94 9.93
CA GLN A 17 1.93 10.73 11.02
C GLN A 17 2.89 9.59 10.69
N LYS A 18 2.37 8.47 10.18
CA LYS A 18 3.19 7.33 9.78
C LYS A 18 4.07 7.64 8.57
N LEU A 19 3.56 8.39 7.61
CA LEU A 19 4.31 8.86 6.45
C LEU A 19 5.50 9.74 6.86
N ASN A 20 5.31 10.63 7.84
CA ASN A 20 6.39 11.46 8.37
C ASN A 20 7.47 10.60 9.05
N GLU A 21 7.09 9.55 9.77
CA GLU A 21 8.03 8.58 10.32
C GLU A 21 8.85 7.90 9.21
N PHE A 22 8.22 7.50 8.12
CA PHE A 22 8.91 6.93 6.95
C PHE A 22 9.90 7.93 6.33
N ALA A 23 9.48 9.18 6.17
CA ALA A 23 10.32 10.27 5.66
C ALA A 23 11.54 10.53 6.57
N GLN A 24 11.35 10.53 7.90
CA GLN A 24 12.43 10.67 8.87
C GLN A 24 13.45 9.53 8.81
N ASN A 25 13.02 8.33 8.42
CA ASN A 25 13.89 7.19 8.18
C ASN A 25 14.52 7.19 6.76
N GLY A 26 14.28 8.23 5.95
CA GLY A 26 14.86 8.41 4.62
C GLY A 26 14.00 7.93 3.45
N TYR A 27 12.76 7.48 3.70
CA TYR A 27 11.86 6.91 2.69
C TYR A 27 10.86 7.95 2.15
N ASN A 28 11.37 9.04 1.56
CA ASN A 28 10.56 10.15 1.07
C ASN A 28 9.73 9.82 -0.19
N GLN A 29 10.04 8.73 -0.88
CA GLN A 29 9.33 8.30 -2.09
C GLN A 29 7.99 7.59 -1.82
N VAL A 30 7.71 7.21 -0.58
CA VAL A 30 6.45 6.55 -0.22
C VAL A 30 5.34 7.60 -0.23
N SER A 31 4.21 7.30 -0.87
CA SER A 31 3.04 8.19 -0.86
C SER A 31 2.02 7.77 0.21
N ILE A 32 1.12 8.69 0.55
CA ILE A 32 0.04 8.38 1.50
C ILE A 32 -0.95 7.36 0.90
N GLU A 33 -1.12 7.40 -0.42
CA GLU A 33 -1.92 6.46 -1.20
C GLU A 33 -1.32 5.05 -1.13
N ASP A 34 0.01 4.91 -1.23
CA ASP A 34 0.68 3.61 -1.12
C ASP A 34 0.48 2.98 0.26
N LEU A 35 0.60 3.79 1.33
CA LEU A 35 0.36 3.32 2.70
C LEU A 35 -1.11 2.91 2.89
N TRP A 36 -2.05 3.68 2.34
CA TRP A 36 -3.46 3.33 2.41
C TRP A 36 -3.77 2.03 1.66
N GLU A 37 -3.19 1.84 0.49
CA GLU A 37 -3.35 0.61 -0.27
C GLU A 37 -2.78 -0.59 0.50
N TYR A 38 -1.57 -0.45 1.06
CA TYR A 38 -0.97 -1.46 1.92
C TYR A 38 -1.88 -1.87 3.07
N CYS A 39 -2.52 -0.89 3.73
CA CYS A 39 -3.46 -1.17 4.81
C CYS A 39 -4.61 -2.05 4.31
N ASN A 40 -5.23 -1.70 3.19
CA ASN A 40 -6.40 -2.41 2.67
C ASN A 40 -6.07 -3.78 2.06
N HIS A 41 -4.98 -3.88 1.32
CA HIS A 41 -4.64 -5.08 0.54
C HIS A 41 -3.76 -6.08 1.29
N PHE A 42 -3.05 -5.66 2.33
CA PHE A 42 -2.15 -6.53 3.09
C PHE A 42 -2.50 -6.57 4.58
N LEU A 43 -2.39 -5.45 5.27
CA LEU A 43 -2.52 -5.36 6.73
C LEU A 43 -3.87 -5.88 7.23
N TRP A 44 -4.90 -5.65 6.43
CA TRP A 44 -6.28 -5.92 6.80
C TRP A 44 -6.97 -6.97 5.95
N LYS A 45 -6.26 -7.60 5.00
CA LYS A 45 -6.80 -8.58 4.06
C LYS A 45 -7.54 -9.74 4.75
N HIS A 46 -7.06 -10.17 5.91
CA HIS A 46 -7.59 -11.31 6.65
C HIS A 46 -8.17 -10.93 8.03
N LYS A 47 -8.33 -9.64 8.33
CA LYS A 47 -8.82 -9.16 9.63
C LYS A 47 -10.28 -8.72 9.53
N LYS A 48 -11.15 -9.27 10.39
CA LYS A 48 -12.49 -8.74 10.60
C LYS A 48 -12.40 -7.53 11.51
N ARG A 49 -12.53 -6.33 10.92
CA ARG A 49 -12.35 -5.06 11.64
C ARG A 49 -13.68 -4.60 12.20
N GLU A 50 -13.78 -4.52 13.53
CA GLU A 50 -15.01 -4.10 14.21
C GLU A 50 -14.90 -2.70 14.81
N ARG A 51 -13.69 -2.18 15.08
CA ARG A 51 -13.52 -0.92 15.83
C ARG A 51 -12.37 -0.05 15.30
N TYR A 52 -12.67 1.25 15.11
CA TYR A 52 -11.74 2.28 14.62
C TYR A 52 -10.40 2.34 15.35
N TYR A 53 -10.39 2.25 16.69
CA TYR A 53 -9.14 2.35 17.44
C TYR A 53 -8.19 1.18 17.16
N GLN A 54 -8.71 0.01 16.79
CA GLN A 54 -7.88 -1.15 16.42
C GLN A 54 -7.21 -0.90 15.06
N GLU A 55 -7.94 -0.29 14.14
CA GLU A 55 -7.45 0.08 12.82
C GLU A 55 -6.36 1.15 12.91
N VAL A 56 -6.57 2.17 13.75
CA VAL A 56 -5.55 3.18 14.05
C VAL A 56 -4.30 2.55 14.67
N ARG A 57 -4.47 1.64 15.64
CA ARG A 57 -3.35 0.94 16.26
C ARG A 57 -2.58 0.10 15.24
N ASP A 58 -3.28 -0.59 14.35
CA ASP A 58 -2.68 -1.34 13.26
C ASP A 58 -1.84 -0.42 12.35
N ILE A 59 -2.37 0.74 11.94
CA ILE A 59 -1.64 1.74 11.14
C ILE A 59 -0.38 2.22 11.85
N MET A 60 -0.47 2.54 13.14
CA MET A 60 0.68 3.01 13.91
C MET A 60 1.75 1.92 14.09
N SER A 61 1.35 0.65 14.07
CA SER A 61 2.25 -0.50 14.19
C SER A 61 2.96 -0.90 12.89
N ILE A 62 2.67 -0.24 11.76
CA ILE A 62 3.29 -0.56 10.47
C ILE A 62 4.82 -0.44 10.60
N ASN A 63 5.53 -1.49 10.20
CA ASN A 63 6.98 -1.46 10.07
C ASN A 63 7.35 -1.15 8.61
N VAL A 64 8.39 -0.35 8.44
CA VAL A 64 9.03 -0.06 7.16
C VAL A 64 9.36 -1.36 6.40
N ASN A 65 9.93 -2.37 7.08
CA ASN A 65 10.28 -3.65 6.47
C ASN A 65 9.06 -4.38 5.91
N ASP A 66 7.95 -4.40 6.65
CA ASP A 66 6.71 -5.06 6.22
C ASP A 66 6.09 -4.37 5.01
N TYR A 67 6.13 -3.03 4.99
CA TYR A 67 5.70 -2.26 3.84
C TYR A 67 6.55 -2.55 2.60
N PHE A 68 7.89 -2.53 2.70
CA PHE A 68 8.76 -2.79 1.55
C PHE A 68 8.71 -4.24 1.06
N ASN A 69 8.50 -5.20 1.95
CA ASN A 69 8.21 -6.58 1.57
C ASN A 69 6.94 -6.66 0.71
N TYR A 70 5.86 -6.00 1.14
CA TYR A 70 4.64 -5.91 0.34
C TYR A 70 4.86 -5.18 -0.99
N ALA A 71 5.54 -4.02 -0.99
CA ALA A 71 5.79 -3.24 -2.20
C ALA A 71 6.61 -4.04 -3.23
N SER A 72 7.60 -4.79 -2.76
CA SER A 72 8.42 -5.67 -3.62
C SER A 72 7.59 -6.81 -4.22
N LEU A 73 6.74 -7.47 -3.41
CA LEU A 73 5.83 -8.51 -3.90
C LEU A 73 4.84 -7.94 -4.91
N LYS A 74 4.27 -6.77 -4.64
CA LYS A 74 3.34 -6.10 -5.56
C LYS A 74 4.01 -5.77 -6.89
N ALA A 75 5.24 -5.25 -6.87
CA ALA A 75 5.99 -4.94 -8.08
C ALA A 75 6.30 -6.19 -8.93
N GLN A 76 6.65 -7.31 -8.28
CA GLN A 76 6.88 -8.59 -8.97
C GLN A 76 5.60 -9.13 -9.62
N VAL A 77 4.48 -9.11 -8.91
CA VAL A 77 3.18 -9.56 -9.45
C VAL A 77 2.77 -8.68 -10.62
N TYR A 78 2.85 -7.35 -10.48
CA TYR A 78 2.52 -6.42 -11.57
C TYR A 78 3.46 -6.57 -12.76
N SER A 79 4.76 -6.78 -12.53
CA SER A 79 5.71 -6.98 -13.63
C SER A 79 5.38 -8.25 -14.42
N VAL A 80 5.02 -9.34 -13.73
CA VAL A 80 4.65 -10.60 -14.39
C VAL A 80 3.34 -10.43 -15.17
N SER A 81 2.31 -9.82 -14.58
CA SER A 81 1.05 -9.56 -15.28
C SER A 81 1.21 -8.64 -16.50
N SER A 82 2.11 -7.64 -16.45
CA SER A 82 2.37 -6.76 -17.61
C SER A 82 3.14 -7.44 -18.74
N LEU A 83 3.95 -8.48 -18.43
CA LEU A 83 4.69 -9.25 -19.42
C LEU A 83 3.77 -10.23 -20.17
N ASP A 84 2.77 -10.79 -19.49
CA ASP A 84 1.75 -11.64 -20.13
C ASP A 84 0.81 -10.82 -21.04
N GLU A 85 0.62 -9.53 -20.76
CA GLU A 85 -0.18 -8.59 -21.57
C GLU A 85 0.61 -7.97 -22.74
N MET A 86 1.93 -8.15 -22.82
CA MET A 86 2.69 -7.80 -24.02
C MET A 86 2.40 -8.86 -25.11
N GLU A 87 1.37 -8.58 -25.91
CA GLU A 87 1.01 -9.33 -27.11
C GLU A 87 2.25 -9.51 -28.01
N PHE A 88 2.71 -10.76 -28.16
CA PHE A 88 3.85 -11.16 -29.01
C PHE A 88 3.64 -10.85 -30.51
N ASP A 89 2.52 -10.23 -30.88
CA ASP A 89 2.14 -9.88 -32.25
C ASP A 89 3.10 -8.90 -32.93
N ASP A 90 3.88 -8.14 -32.15
CA ASP A 90 4.89 -7.21 -32.69
C ASP A 90 6.28 -7.85 -32.89
N LEU A 91 6.47 -9.12 -32.48
CA LEU A 91 7.74 -9.86 -32.62
C LEU A 91 7.82 -10.76 -33.87
N LEU A 92 6.75 -10.84 -34.66
CA LEU A 92 6.68 -11.65 -35.90
C LEU A 92 6.46 -10.82 -37.17
N ARG A 93 6.79 -9.53 -37.17
CA ARG A 93 6.81 -8.68 -38.37
C ARG A 93 8.18 -8.56 -39.03
#